data_AF-A0A921BEI3-F1
#
_entry.id   AF-A0A921BEI3-F1
#
_cell.length_a   1.000
_cell.length_b   1.000
_cell.length_c   1.000
_cell.angle_alpha   90.00
_cell.angle_beta   90.00
_cell.angle_gamma   90.00
#
_symmetry.space_group_name_H-M   'P 1'
#
loop_
_entity.id
_entity.type
_entity.pdbx_description
1 polymer ?
#
loop_
_entity_poly.entity_id
_entity_poly.type
_entity_poly.pdbx_seq_one_letter_code
_entity_poly.pdbx_strand_id
1 'polypeptide(L)' 'MIQMQSILDVADNSGARKIAVINPLGGATGRYARLGDLVAASVKEATPEQQ' A
#
# COMPACT_ATOMS: atom_id res chain seq x y z
N MET A 1 3.06 -10.51 6.23
CA MET A 1 4.30 -9.72 6.36
C MET A 1 4.45 -8.94 5.06
N ILE A 2 4.49 -7.61 5.15
CA ILE A 2 4.52 -6.72 3.98
C ILE A 2 5.85 -5.96 4.01
N GLN A 3 6.54 -5.86 2.88
CA GLN A 3 7.82 -5.16 2.77
C GLN A 3 7.78 -4.11 1.66
N MET A 4 8.85 -3.32 1.55
CA MET A 4 9.05 -2.44 0.40
C MET A 4 8.89 -3.21 -0.92
N GLN A 5 8.29 -2.56 -1.91
CA GLN A 5 8.00 -3.11 -3.24
C GLN A 5 6.99 -4.26 -3.29
N SER A 6 6.39 -4.66 -2.16
CA SER A 6 5.22 -5.54 -2.20
C SER A 6 4.09 -4.88 -3.00
N ILE A 7 3.49 -5.64 -3.93
CA ILE A 7 2.28 -5.24 -4.65
C ILE A 7 1.09 -5.79 -3.88
N LEU A 8 0.16 -4.92 -3.53
CA LEU A 8 -1.06 -5.25 -2.81
C LEU A 8 -2.29 -4.82 -3.63
N ASP A 9 -3.35 -5.62 -3.54
CA ASP A 9 -4.66 -5.24 -4.05
C ASP A 9 -5.35 -4.30 -3.04
N VAL A 10 -6.03 -3.29 -3.57
CA VAL A 10 -6.76 -2.30 -2.77
C VAL A 10 -8.18 -2.82 -2.51
N ALA A 11 -8.61 -2.74 -1.26
CA ALA A 11 -9.90 -3.26 -0.79
C ALA A 11 -10.89 -2.15 -0.40
N ASP A 12 -10.74 -0.95 -0.98
CA ASP A 12 -11.63 0.18 -0.79
C ASP A 12 -12.23 0.65 -2.13
N ASN A 13 -12.95 1.77 -2.10
CA ASN A 13 -13.58 2.40 -3.25
C ASN A 13 -12.90 3.72 -3.66
N SER A 14 -11.59 3.87 -3.38
CA SER A 14 -10.82 5.07 -3.72
C SER A 14 -10.52 5.22 -5.22
N GLY A 15 -10.69 4.15 -5.99
CA GLY A 15 -10.32 4.06 -7.41
C GLY A 15 -8.96 3.42 -7.66
N ALA A 16 -8.12 3.27 -6.64
CA ALA A 16 -6.91 2.47 -6.76
C ALA A 16 -7.26 0.97 -6.82
N ARG A 17 -6.55 0.21 -7.66
CA ARG A 17 -6.67 -1.25 -7.77
C ARG A 17 -5.44 -1.97 -7.23
N LYS A 18 -4.26 -1.49 -7.60
CA LYS A 18 -2.98 -2.02 -7.13
C LYS A 18 -2.09 -0.92 -6.61
N ILE A 19 -1.41 -1.18 -5.50
CA ILE A 19 -0.42 -0.28 -4.92
C ILE A 19 0.92 -1.00 -4.73
N ALA A 20 2.01 -0.24 -4.82
CA ALA A 20 3.34 -0.70 -4.42
C ALA A 20 3.76 0.00 -3.14
N VAL A 21 4.14 -0.78 -2.13
CA VAL A 21 4.59 -0.26 -0.83
C VAL A 21 5.95 0.43 -0.98
N ILE A 22 6.03 1.67 -0.50
CA ILE A 22 7.26 2.47 -0.47
C ILE A 22 7.97 2.28 0.87
N ASN A 23 7.26 2.44 1.99
CA ASN A 23 7.80 2.23 3.33
C ASN A 23 6.70 2.02 4.38
N PRO A 24 6.93 1.17 5.40
CA PRO A 24 6.13 1.18 6.63
C PRO A 24 6.25 2.52 7.37
N LEU A 25 5.16 2.93 8.01
CA LEU A 25 5.02 4.16 8.78
C LEU A 25 4.67 3.82 10.23
N GLY A 26 5.16 4.64 11.15
CA GLY A 26 5.00 4.43 12.60
C GLY A 26 6.27 3.87 13.22
N GLY A 27 6.68 4.41 14.37
CA GLY A 27 7.88 3.98 15.09
C GLY A 27 7.88 2.46 15.37
N ALA A 28 9.06 1.88 15.53
CA ALA A 28 9.30 0.44 15.74
C ALA A 28 8.77 -0.55 14.68
N THR A 29 8.07 -0.13 13.61
CA THR A 29 7.60 -1.05 12.54
C THR A 29 8.74 -1.78 11.83
N GLY A 30 9.97 -1.24 11.83
CA GLY A 30 11.15 -1.95 11.32
C GLY A 30 11.07 -2.24 9.82
N ARG A 31 11.57 -3.41 9.39
CA ARG A 31 11.66 -3.79 7.96
C ARG A 31 10.31 -4.22 7.35
N TYR A 32 9.32 -4.56 8.18
CA TYR A 32 8.11 -5.23 7.75
C TYR A 32 6.86 -4.65 8.41
N ALA A 33 5.83 -4.38 7.62
CA ALA A 33 4.50 -4.09 8.10
C ALA A 33 3.69 -5.37 8.36
N ARG A 34 2.81 -5.28 9.35
CA ARG A 34 1.81 -6.27 9.77
C ARG A 34 0.42 -5.64 9.72
N LEU A 35 -0.60 -6.44 10.03
CA LEU A 35 -1.97 -5.94 10.11
C LEU A 35 -2.08 -4.82 11.15
N GLY A 36 -2.69 -3.70 10.76
CA GLY A 36 -2.84 -2.50 11.60
C GLY A 36 -1.72 -1.47 11.43
N ASP A 37 -0.59 -1.84 10.83
CA ASP A 37 0.48 -0.87 10.53
C ASP A 37 0.09 -0.01 9.34
N LEU A 38 0.52 1.26 9.38
CA LEU A 38 0.37 2.18 8.26
C LEU A 38 1.55 2.03 7.30
N VAL A 39 1.32 2.24 6.01
CA VAL A 39 2.37 2.25 4.99
C VAL A 39 2.17 3.43 4.06
N ALA A 40 3.26 4.02 3.56
CA ALA A 40 3.18 4.85 2.37
C ALA A 40 3.27 3.94 1.14
N ALA A 41 2.44 4.21 0.13
CA ALA A 41 2.39 3.43 -1.10
C ALA A 41 2.14 4.33 -2.31
N SER A 42 2.49 3.83 -3.49
CA SER A 42 2.17 4.47 -4.78
C SER A 42 1.16 3.64 -5.55
N VAL A 43 0.17 4.29 -6.17
CA VAL A 43 -0.79 3.64 -7.06
C VAL A 43 -0.07 3.15 -8.32
N LYS A 44 -0.31 1.90 -8.70
CA LYS A 44 0.23 1.25 -9.91
C LYS A 44 -0.84 0.92 -10.94
N GLU A 45 -2.05 0.68 -10.47
CA GLU A 45 -3.23 0.50 -11.32
C GLU A 45 -4.41 1.21 -10.67
N ALA A 46 -5.18 1.95 -11.46
CA ALA A 46 -6.39 2.64 -11.04
C ALA A 46 -7.58 2.30 -11.96
N THR A 47 -8.80 2.49 -11.50
CA THR A 47 -9.99 2.48 -12.35
C THR A 47 -9.93 3.64 -13.36
N PRO A 48 -10.40 3.45 -14.61
CA PRO A 48 -10.25 4.47 -15.65
C PRO A 48 -11.11 5.72 -15.40
N GLU A 49 -12.17 5.61 -14.61
CA GLU A 49 -13.18 6.65 -14.38
C GLU A 49 -12.72 7.77 -13.43
N GLN A 50 -11.60 7.59 -12.74
CA GLN A 50 -11.11 8.51 -11.71
C GLN A 50 -9.71 9.08 -12.01
N GLN A 51 -9.31 9.12 -13.29
CA GLN A 51 -8.07 9.80 -13.72
C GLN A 51 -8.23 11.31 -13.81
#